data_AF-X1MQ20-F1
#
_entry.id   AF-X1MQ20-F1
#
_cell.length_a   1.000
_cell.length_b   1.000
_cell.length_c   1.000
_cell.angle_alpha   90.00
_cell.angle_beta   90.00
_cell.angle_gamma   90.00
#
_symmetry.space_group_name_H-M   'P 1'
#
loop_
_entity.id
_entity.type
_entity.pdbx_description
1 polymer ?
#
loop_
_entity_poly.entity_id
_entity_poly.type
_entity_poly.pdbx_seq_one_letter_code
_entity_poly.pdbx_strand_id
1 'polypeptide(L)' 'MVLYFLKHGARFVDVDERLIELAKQELEMIHKVTESDNMDDYPRQESGLCKWSSGQCDFYDVCKGQQKIEDFK' A
#
# COMPACT_ATOMS: atom_id res chain seq x y z
N MET A 1 -2.90 -1.16 -21.31
CA MET A 1 -3.70 -1.57 -20.13
C MET A 1 -4.92 -0.67 -19.97
N VAL A 2 -6.06 -1.16 -19.46
CA VAL A 2 -7.24 -0.32 -19.19
C VAL A 2 -7.34 -0.03 -17.70
N LEU A 3 -7.48 1.24 -17.34
CA LEU A 3 -7.76 1.71 -15.99
C LEU A 3 -9.17 2.28 -15.94
N TYR A 4 -9.97 1.84 -14.97
CA TYR A 4 -11.32 2.37 -14.74
C TYR A 4 -11.30 3.41 -13.63
N PHE A 5 -11.51 4.67 -13.99
CA PHE A 5 -11.54 5.77 -13.05
C PHE A 5 -12.97 6.06 -12.60
N LEU A 6 -13.19 6.18 -11.29
CA LEU A 6 -14.52 6.41 -10.69
C LEU A 6 -15.27 7.62 -11.28
N LYS A 7 -14.57 8.70 -11.61
CA LYS A 7 -15.16 9.93 -12.19
C LYS A 7 -15.05 10.02 -13.72
N HIS A 8 -14.15 9.27 -14.33
CA HIS A 8 -13.74 9.49 -15.73
C HIS A 8 -13.89 8.27 -16.62
N GLY A 9 -14.41 7.16 -16.10
CA GLY A 9 -14.63 5.92 -16.82
C GLY A 9 -13.32 5.23 -17.22
N ALA A 10 -13.41 4.35 -18.22
CA ALA A 10 -12.27 3.61 -18.75
C ALA A 10 -11.29 4.56 -19.45
N ARG A 11 -10.00 4.42 -19.16
CA ARG A 11 -8.89 5.04 -19.88
C ARG A 11 -7.91 3.97 -20.29
N PHE A 12 -7.40 4.10 -21.49
CA PHE A 12 -6.30 3.28 -21.97
C PHE A 12 -5.00 3.96 -21.60
N VAL A 13 -4.16 3.23 -20.89
CA VAL A 13 -2.78 3.63 -20.59
C VAL A 13 -1.87 2.72 -21.40
N ASP A 14 -0.98 3.33 -22.16
CA ASP A 14 0.07 2.59 -22.84
C ASP A 14 1.14 2.20 -21.82
N VAL A 15 1.38 0.90 -21.70
CA VAL A 15 2.32 0.35 -20.71
C VAL A 15 3.42 -0.30 -21.51
N ASP A 16 4.54 0.40 -21.62
CA ASP A 16 5.74 -0.09 -22.28
C ASP A 16 6.73 -0.68 -21.26
N GLU A 17 7.72 -1.43 -21.76
CA GLU A 17 8.72 -2.09 -20.92
C GLU A 17 9.52 -1.08 -20.09
N ARG A 18 9.74 0.13 -20.63
CA ARG A 18 10.50 1.18 -19.93
C ARG A 18 9.75 1.66 -18.69
N LEU A 19 8.42 1.81 -18.77
CA LEU A 19 7.57 2.16 -17.64
C LEU A 19 7.60 1.07 -16.56
N ILE A 20 7.64 -0.21 -16.97
CA ILE A 20 7.74 -1.34 -16.05
C ILE A 20 9.09 -1.32 -15.32
N GLU A 21 10.20 -1.12 -16.04
CA GLU A 21 11.52 -1.08 -15.43
C GLU A 21 11.71 0.13 -14.51
N LEU A 22 11.18 1.29 -14.90
CA LEU A 22 11.15 2.46 -14.02
C LEU A 22 10.38 2.16 -12.73
N ALA A 23 9.20 1.54 -12.83
CA ALA A 23 8.41 1.19 -11.66
C ALA A 23 9.16 0.23 -10.72
N LYS A 24 9.89 -0.75 -11.25
CA LYS A 24 10.71 -1.66 -10.44
C LYS A 24 11.83 -0.92 -9.70
N GLN A 25 12.53 -0.02 -10.38
CA GLN A 25 13.62 0.77 -9.78
C GLN A 25 13.12 1.66 -8.65
N GLU A 26 12.00 2.35 -8.86
CA GLU A 26 11.38 3.19 -7.83
C GLU A 26 10.92 2.36 -6.63
N LEU A 27 10.32 1.18 -6.87
CA LEU A 27 9.93 0.28 -5.80
C LEU A 27 11.12 -0.22 -4.97
N GLU A 28 12.22 -0.58 -5.62
CA GLU A 28 13.45 -1.00 -4.94
C GLU A 28 14.01 0.13 -4.07
N MET A 29 14.05 1.36 -4.60
CA MET A 29 14.50 2.52 -3.84
C MET A 29 13.62 2.76 -2.61
N ILE A 30 12.30 2.76 -2.79
CA ILE A 30 11.33 2.99 -1.72
C ILE A 30 11.53 1.91 -0.64
N HIS A 31 11.55 0.63 -1.01
CA HIS A 31 11.76 -0.45 -0.05
C HIS A 31 13.03 -0.24 0.76
N LYS A 32 14.16 0.08 0.10
CA LYS A 32 15.43 0.28 0.78
C LYS A 32 15.42 1.44 1.80
N VAL A 33 14.61 2.47 1.58
CA VAL A 33 14.54 3.64 2.47
C VAL A 33 13.41 3.58 3.49
N THR A 34 12.39 2.73 3.26
CA THR A 34 11.24 2.59 4.17
C THR A 34 11.29 1.34 5.03
N GLU A 35 12.09 0.33 4.66
CA GLU A 35 12.27 -0.87 5.47
C GLU A 35 12.99 -0.53 6.77
N SER A 36 12.40 -0.96 7.89
CA SER A 36 12.94 -0.83 9.23
C SER A 36 12.59 -2.05 10.08
N ASP A 37 13.53 -2.46 10.92
CA ASP A 37 13.35 -3.46 11.97
C ASP A 37 12.59 -2.91 13.19
N ASN A 38 12.52 -1.58 13.33
CA ASN A 38 11.83 -0.94 14.42
C ASN A 38 10.34 -0.79 14.10
N MET A 39 9.51 -1.50 14.85
CA MET A 39 8.05 -1.47 14.71
C MET A 39 7.46 -0.06 14.87
N ASP A 40 8.12 0.85 15.60
CA ASP A 40 7.64 2.23 15.79
C ASP A 40 7.82 3.13 14.58
N ASP A 41 8.63 2.71 13.60
CA ASP A 41 8.80 3.43 12.32
C ASP A 41 7.58 3.24 11.38
N TYR A 42 6.64 2.37 11.76
CA TYR A 42 5.35 2.17 11.08
C TYR A 42 4.18 2.67 11.94
N PRO A 43 4.05 3.99 12.16
CA PRO A 43 2.91 4.53 12.91
C PRO A 43 1.63 4.49 12.07
N ARG A 44 0.50 4.28 12.73
CA ARG A 44 -0.83 4.44 12.14
C ARG A 44 -1.06 5.91 11.78
N GLN A 45 -0.97 6.27 10.50
CA GLN A 45 -1.21 7.64 10.03
C GLN A 45 -2.63 7.83 9.52
N GLU A 46 -3.54 8.15 10.45
CA GLU A 46 -4.94 8.39 10.10
C GLU A 46 -5.15 9.67 9.29
N SER A 47 -5.21 9.54 7.96
CA SER A 47 -5.57 10.63 7.04
C SER A 47 -6.88 10.34 6.30
N GLY A 48 -7.55 11.38 5.80
CA GLY A 48 -8.79 11.22 5.00
C GLY A 48 -8.60 10.49 3.66
N LEU A 49 -7.37 10.28 3.21
CA LEU A 49 -7.04 9.48 2.03
C LEU A 49 -6.89 7.99 2.37
N CYS A 50 -6.45 7.70 3.60
CA CYS A 50 -6.39 6.35 4.11
C CYS A 50 -7.81 5.97 4.57
N LYS A 51 -8.49 5.12 3.80
CA LYS A 51 -9.82 4.62 4.15
C LYS A 51 -9.72 3.56 5.25
N TRP A 52 -9.42 4.00 6.47
CA TRP A 52 -9.31 3.11 7.63
C TRP A 52 -10.60 2.34 7.94
N SER A 53 -11.75 2.75 7.39
CA SER A 53 -13.03 2.08 7.58
C SER A 53 -13.44 1.10 6.46
N SER A 54 -12.68 0.99 5.34
CA SER A 54 -13.13 0.16 4.20
C SER A 54 -12.01 -0.56 3.44
N GLY A 55 -10.81 -0.68 4.01
CA GLY A 55 -9.65 -1.30 3.35
C GLY A 55 -8.37 -0.97 4.11
N GLN A 56 -8.28 -1.45 5.34
CA GLN A 56 -7.14 -1.23 6.22
C GLN A 56 -5.99 -2.18 5.87
N CYS A 57 -4.79 -1.90 6.39
CA CYS A 57 -3.89 -3.00 6.71
C CYS A 57 -4.55 -3.72 7.89
N ASP A 58 -5.32 -4.76 7.58
CA ASP A 58 -6.12 -5.45 8.58
C ASP A 58 -5.25 -6.08 9.69
N PHE A 59 -3.95 -6.16 9.47
CA PHE A 59 -2.97 -6.70 10.39
C PHE A 59 -2.29 -5.66 11.27
N TYR A 60 -2.58 -4.35 11.17
CA TYR A 60 -1.87 -3.34 11.97
C TYR A 60 -1.96 -3.64 13.48
N ASP A 61 -3.18 -3.91 13.95
CA ASP A 61 -3.45 -4.22 15.36
C ASP A 61 -2.80 -5.56 15.76
N VAL A 62 -2.71 -6.51 14.82
CA VAL A 62 -1.99 -7.78 15.01
C VAL A 62 -0.48 -7.56 15.13
N CYS A 63 0.11 -6.78 14.22
CA CYS A 63 1.53 -6.45 14.20
C CYS A 63 1.96 -5.67 15.45
N LYS A 64 1.08 -4.83 16.00
CA LYS A 64 1.30 -4.12 17.27
C LYS A 64 0.93 -4.93 18.52
N GLY A 65 0.53 -6.20 18.37
CA GLY A 65 0.18 -7.09 19.48
C GLY A 65 -1.12 -6.73 20.20
N GLN A 66 -1.96 -5.90 19.59
CA GLN A 66 -3.27 -5.47 20.10
C GLN A 66 -4.36 -6.52 19.81
N GLN A 67 -4.15 -7.39 18.82
CA GLN A 67 -5.00 -8.54 18.50
C GLN A 67 -4.14 -9.78 18.20
N LYS A 68 -4.64 -10.98 18.49
CA LYS A 68 -3.98 -12.22 18.09
C LYS A 68 -4.35 -12.59 16.66
N ILE A 69 -3.40 -13.19 15.92
CA ILE A 69 -3.66 -13.75 14.58
C ILE A 69 -4.83 -14.74 14.59
N GLU A 70 -4.96 -15.51 15.67
CA GLU A 70 -6.03 -16.51 15.86
C GLU A 70 -7.44 -15.90 15.88
N ASP A 71 -7.55 -14.65 16.32
CA ASP A 71 -8.80 -13.91 16.47
C ASP A 71 -9.11 -13.04 15.23
N PHE A 72 -8.24 -13.06 14.23
CA PHE A 72 -8.39 -12.32 12.97
C PHE A 72 -9.35 -13.10 12.04
N LYS A 73 -10.52 -12.52 11.74
CA LYS A 73 -11.68 -13.24 11.17
C LYS A 73 -12.05 -12.78 9.76
#